data_AF-A0A2M7GEJ1-F1
#
_entry.id   AF-A0A2M7GEJ1-F1
#
_cell.length_a   1.000
_cell.length_b   1.000
_cell.length_c   1.000
_cell.angle_alpha   90.00
_cell.angle_beta   90.00
_cell.angle_gamma   90.00
#
_symmetry.space_group_name_H-M   'P 1'
#
loop_
_entity.id
_entity.type
_entity.pdbx_description
1 polymer ?
#
loop_
_entity_poly.entity_id
_entity_poly.type
_entity_poly.pdbx_seq_one_letter_code
_entity_poly.pdbx_strand_id
1 'polypeptide(L)'
;MTPDQKQTLRLSALGGAGLALVLWGLLVWLDGYPGPLPDPGERIALVLKLCVLPAGFLLVVVHAVALARLLTGAVDPLTDAPPEWRKVDMRVLANTVEQTVIFIPLLLAATMIVRADETAWLVALPVAFVLARCAFWIGYRVSPMGRAPGMAAGFFINLGLLGFVVVRFFG
;
A
#
# COMPACT_ATOMS: atom_id res chain seq x y z
N MET A 1 -19.02 -14.50 -16.34
CA MET A 1 -18.42 -14.17 -15.02
C MET A 1 -19.18 -14.89 -13.93
N THR A 2 -18.46 -15.59 -13.06
CA THR A 2 -19.01 -16.23 -11.85
C THR A 2 -19.49 -15.17 -10.83
N PRO A 3 -20.33 -15.54 -9.85
CA PRO A 3 -20.73 -14.63 -8.77
C PRO A 3 -19.55 -13.99 -8.05
N ASP A 4 -18.52 -14.78 -7.72
CA ASP A 4 -17.29 -14.31 -7.05
C ASP A 4 -16.49 -13.33 -7.89
N GLN A 5 -16.44 -13.53 -9.22
CA GLN A 5 -15.79 -12.59 -10.14
C GLN A 5 -16.54 -11.24 -10.16
N LYS A 6 -17.88 -11.27 -10.20
CA LYS A 6 -18.69 -10.04 -10.15
C LYS A 6 -18.52 -9.31 -8.81
N GLN A 7 -18.49 -10.05 -7.69
CA GLN A 7 -18.27 -9.47 -6.36
C GLN A 7 -16.88 -8.85 -6.26
N THR A 8 -15.84 -9.56 -6.70
CA THR A 8 -14.46 -9.05 -6.71
C THR A 8 -14.36 -7.77 -7.52
N LEU A 9 -14.95 -7.72 -8.72
CA LEU A 9 -14.94 -6.51 -9.55
C LEU A 9 -15.60 -5.32 -8.86
N ARG A 10 -16.77 -5.53 -8.24
CA ARG A 10 -17.48 -4.48 -7.49
C ARG A 10 -16.65 -3.97 -6.32
N LEU A 11 -16.06 -4.87 -5.54
CA LEU A 11 -15.22 -4.53 -4.40
C LEU A 11 -13.93 -3.81 -4.84
N SER A 12 -13.33 -4.21 -5.96
CA SER A 12 -12.17 -3.51 -6.54
C SER A 12 -12.53 -2.10 -7.03
N ALA A 13 -13.71 -1.92 -7.64
CA ALA A 13 -14.20 -0.61 -8.04
C ALA A 13 -14.43 0.30 -6.81
N LEU A 14 -15.02 -0.24 -5.74
CA LEU A 14 -15.14 0.46 -4.46
C LEU A 14 -13.78 0.82 -3.87
N GLY A 15 -12.78 -0.07 -4.00
CA GLY A 15 -11.40 0.21 -3.59
C GLY A 15 -10.78 1.38 -4.35
N GLY A 16 -10.96 1.44 -5.67
CA GLY A 16 -10.48 2.55 -6.50
C GLY A 16 -11.17 3.87 -6.17
N ALA A 17 -12.49 3.87 -6.00
CA ALA A 17 -13.24 5.06 -5.59
C ALA A 17 -12.85 5.52 -4.17
N GLY A 18 -12.71 4.57 -3.24
CA GLY A 18 -12.23 4.83 -1.88
C GLY A 18 -10.83 5.43 -1.86
N LEU A 19 -9.91 4.92 -2.69
CA LEU A 19 -8.58 5.50 -2.86
C LEU A 19 -8.65 6.96 -3.32
N ALA A 20 -9.47 7.26 -4.34
CA ALA A 20 -9.62 8.62 -4.84
C ALA A 20 -10.13 9.58 -3.74
N LEU A 21 -11.10 9.14 -2.95
CA LEU A 21 -11.61 9.91 -1.80
C LEU A 21 -10.57 10.10 -0.71
N VAL A 22 -9.78 9.06 -0.39
CA VAL A 22 -8.69 9.15 0.59
C VAL A 22 -7.62 10.12 0.11
N LEU A 23 -7.17 10.02 -1.13
CA LEU A 23 -6.17 10.92 -1.68
C LEU A 23 -6.68 12.36 -1.73
N TRP A 24 -7.92 12.58 -2.17
CA TRP A 24 -8.54 13.90 -2.13
C TRP A 24 -8.60 14.48 -0.71
N GLY A 25 -9.10 13.71 0.26
CA GLY A 25 -9.16 14.14 1.66
C GLY A 25 -7.77 14.42 2.25
N LEU A 26 -6.77 13.59 1.95
CA LEU A 26 -5.39 13.82 2.36
C LEU A 26 -4.81 15.09 1.74
N LEU A 27 -5.02 15.34 0.45
CA LEU A 27 -4.49 16.53 -0.21
C LEU A 27 -5.16 17.81 0.28
N VAL A 28 -6.47 17.77 0.58
CA VAL A 28 -7.16 18.88 1.24
C VAL A 28 -6.63 19.10 2.65
N TRP A 29 -6.38 18.03 3.40
CA TRP A 29 -5.86 18.11 4.77
C TRP A 29 -4.40 18.58 4.82
N LEU A 30 -3.59 18.22 3.82
CA LEU A 30 -2.19 18.61 3.65
C LEU A 30 -2.04 19.96 2.94
N ASP A 31 -3.10 20.72 2.70
CA ASP A 31 -3.01 21.97 1.96
C ASP A 31 -1.95 22.90 2.59
N GLY A 32 -0.96 23.30 1.79
CA GLY A 32 0.21 24.07 2.23
C GLY A 32 1.32 23.29 2.97
N TYR A 33 1.16 21.99 3.26
CA TYR A 33 2.19 21.13 3.87
C TYR A 33 2.71 20.06 2.90
N PRO A 34 4.03 19.80 2.84
CA PRO A 34 5.12 20.45 3.58
C PRO A 34 5.51 21.83 3.00
N GLY A 35 4.69 22.36 2.09
CA GLY A 35 5.01 23.53 1.28
C GLY A 35 5.82 23.13 0.03
N PRO A 36 6.11 24.08 -0.86
CA PRO A 36 6.90 23.79 -2.03
C PRO A 36 8.35 23.44 -1.66
N LEU A 37 8.83 22.27 -2.07
CA LEU A 37 10.23 21.86 -1.93
C LEU A 37 10.88 21.83 -3.33
N PRO A 38 11.61 22.87 -3.76
CA PRO A 38 12.24 22.92 -5.07
C PRO A 38 13.43 21.96 -5.18
N ASP A 39 14.19 21.80 -4.10
CA ASP A 39 15.39 20.96 -4.07
C ASP A 39 15.03 19.46 -4.05
N PRO A 40 15.54 18.66 -5.01
CA PRO A 40 15.33 17.22 -5.01
C PRO A 40 15.87 16.52 -3.75
N GLY A 41 16.96 17.03 -3.17
CA GLY A 41 17.56 16.48 -1.95
C GLY A 41 16.61 16.55 -0.75
N GLU A 42 15.94 17.69 -0.57
CA GLU A 42 14.89 17.87 0.45
C GLU A 42 13.71 16.92 0.24
N ARG A 43 13.27 16.73 -1.01
CA ARG A 43 12.19 15.79 -1.36
C ARG A 43 12.58 14.33 -1.05
N ILE A 44 13.81 13.93 -1.37
CA ILE A 44 14.35 12.60 -1.02
C ILE A 44 14.40 12.43 0.49
N ALA A 45 14.93 13.42 1.22
CA ALA A 45 15.04 13.35 2.68
C ALA A 45 13.66 13.22 3.34
N LEU A 46 12.65 13.92 2.84
CA LEU A 46 11.26 13.78 3.28
C LEU A 46 10.74 12.37 3.02
N VAL A 47 10.86 11.86 1.78
CA VAL A 47 10.35 10.53 1.42
C VAL A 47 11.04 9.42 2.21
N LEU A 48 12.36 9.49 2.41
CA LEU A 48 13.09 8.52 3.23
C LEU A 48 12.56 8.45 4.66
N LYS A 49 12.22 9.60 5.27
CA LYS A 49 11.57 9.63 6.59
C LYS A 49 10.19 8.96 6.53
N LEU A 50 9.41 9.25 5.49
CA LEU A 50 8.06 8.70 5.32
C LEU A 50 8.05 7.21 4.96
N CYS A 51 9.14 6.65 4.42
CA CYS A 51 9.29 5.21 4.20
C CYS A 51 9.18 4.40 5.52
N VAL A 52 9.32 5.04 6.68
CA VAL A 52 9.01 4.42 7.98
C VAL A 52 7.56 3.92 8.06
N LEU A 53 6.62 4.53 7.32
CA LEU A 53 5.22 4.13 7.30
C LEU A 53 5.03 2.75 6.66
N PRO A 54 5.37 2.52 5.37
CA PRO A 54 5.26 1.19 4.77
C PRO A 54 6.20 0.16 5.43
N ALA A 55 7.41 0.56 5.83
CA ALA A 55 8.33 -0.34 6.53
C ALA A 55 7.79 -0.76 7.91
N GLY A 56 7.25 0.20 8.68
CA GLY A 56 6.63 -0.04 9.98
C GLY A 56 5.40 -0.92 9.86
N PHE A 57 4.53 -0.67 8.88
CA PHE A 57 3.38 -1.54 8.63
C PHE A 57 3.81 -2.97 8.25
N LEU A 58 4.80 -3.12 7.37
CA LEU A 58 5.35 -4.44 7.02
C LEU A 58 5.90 -5.15 8.27
N LEU A 59 6.61 -4.42 9.13
CA LEU A 59 7.11 -4.96 10.40
C LEU A 59 5.98 -5.43 11.31
N VAL A 60 4.86 -4.70 11.38
CA VAL A 60 3.65 -5.12 12.12
C VAL A 60 3.11 -6.43 11.55
N VAL A 61 2.99 -6.57 10.23
CA VAL A 61 2.52 -7.82 9.60
C VAL A 61 3.47 -8.98 9.91
N VAL A 62 4.79 -8.77 9.81
CA VAL A 62 5.80 -9.77 10.17
C VAL A 62 5.63 -10.21 11.63
N HIS A 63 5.50 -9.26 12.55
CA HIS A 63 5.31 -9.55 13.97
C HIS A 63 4.00 -10.26 14.26
N ALA A 64 2.90 -9.88 13.60
CA ALA A 64 1.62 -10.54 13.75
C ALA A 64 1.69 -12.02 13.33
N VAL A 65 2.36 -12.33 12.21
CA VAL A 65 2.58 -13.72 11.79
C VAL A 65 3.47 -14.46 12.79
N ALA A 66 4.59 -13.85 13.21
CA ALA A 66 5.53 -14.47 14.15
C ALA A 66 4.85 -14.77 15.49
N LEU A 67 4.14 -13.80 16.06
CA LEU A 67 3.41 -13.94 17.31
C LEU A 67 2.30 -14.99 17.20
N ALA A 68 1.53 -14.99 16.11
CA ALA A 68 0.48 -16.00 15.90
C ALA A 68 1.06 -17.41 15.85
N ARG A 69 2.20 -17.63 15.20
CA ARG A 69 2.90 -18.93 15.20
C ARG A 69 3.31 -19.35 16.61
N LEU A 70 3.84 -18.41 17.39
CA LEU A 70 4.29 -18.65 18.76
C LEU A 70 3.12 -19.02 19.67
N LEU A 71 2.01 -18.27 19.60
CA LEU A 71 0.81 -18.48 20.43
C LEU A 71 0.04 -19.75 20.07
N THR A 72 0.08 -20.18 18.80
CA THR A 72 -0.68 -21.35 18.33
C THR A 72 0.14 -22.63 18.31
N GLY A 73 1.43 -22.58 18.68
CA GLY A 73 2.35 -23.72 18.54
C GLY A 73 2.64 -24.10 17.08
N ALA A 74 2.16 -23.30 16.13
CA ALA A 74 2.26 -23.53 14.71
C ALA A 74 3.65 -23.03 14.22
N VAL A 75 4.72 -23.58 14.81
CA VAL A 75 6.11 -23.18 14.57
C VAL A 75 6.66 -23.81 13.30
N ASP A 76 6.40 -25.10 13.08
CA ASP A 76 6.82 -25.81 11.87
C ASP A 76 6.10 -25.22 10.63
N PRO A 77 6.85 -24.59 9.70
CA PRO A 77 6.26 -23.99 8.51
C PRO A 77 5.92 -25.02 7.42
N LEU A 78 6.36 -26.27 7.54
CA LEU A 78 6.20 -27.33 6.54
C LEU A 78 5.01 -28.25 6.81
N THR A 79 4.20 -27.95 7.83
CA THR A 79 2.98 -28.71 8.10
C THR A 79 2.00 -28.61 6.93
N ASP A 80 1.61 -29.76 6.36
CA ASP A 80 0.82 -29.87 5.11
C ASP A 80 -0.60 -29.29 5.20
N ALA A 81 -1.13 -29.07 6.41
CA ALA A 81 -2.47 -28.52 6.63
C ALA A 81 -2.42 -27.24 7.49
N PRO A 82 -1.90 -26.12 6.98
CA PRO A 82 -1.87 -24.88 7.73
C PRO A 82 -3.31 -24.42 8.03
N PRO A 83 -3.59 -23.91 9.24
CA PRO A 83 -4.90 -23.35 9.56
C PRO A 83 -5.20 -22.14 8.67
N GLU A 84 -6.49 -21.84 8.45
CA GLU A 84 -6.93 -20.78 7.51
C GLU A 84 -6.31 -19.41 7.83
N TRP A 85 -6.21 -19.04 9.12
CA TRP A 85 -5.58 -17.79 9.53
C TRP A 85 -4.14 -17.67 9.00
N ARG A 86 -3.38 -18.78 9.00
CA ARG A 86 -1.99 -18.81 8.57
C ARG A 86 -1.90 -18.67 7.05
N LYS A 87 -2.81 -19.31 6.31
CA LYS A 87 -2.91 -19.14 4.85
C LYS A 87 -3.17 -17.67 4.48
N VAL A 88 -4.11 -17.02 5.18
CA VAL A 88 -4.45 -15.62 4.95
C VAL A 88 -3.28 -14.71 5.30
N ASP A 89 -2.75 -14.76 6.52
CA ASP A 89 -1.73 -13.82 6.96
C ASP A 89 -0.41 -14.00 6.21
N MET A 90 -0.09 -15.23 5.76
CA MET A 90 1.10 -15.45 4.94
C MET A 90 0.98 -14.88 3.54
N ARG A 91 -0.22 -14.97 2.93
CA ARG A 91 -0.50 -14.29 1.66
C ARG A 91 -0.50 -12.77 1.86
N VAL A 92 -0.97 -12.29 3.01
CA VAL A 92 -0.89 -10.86 3.34
C VAL A 92 0.54 -10.40 3.46
N LEU A 93 1.39 -11.15 4.17
CA LEU A 93 2.81 -10.83 4.30
C LEU A 93 3.50 -10.81 2.95
N ALA A 94 3.42 -11.90 2.18
CA ALA A 94 4.07 -12.01 0.87
C ALA A 94 3.64 -10.87 -0.07
N ASN A 95 2.33 -10.63 -0.18
CA ASN A 95 1.83 -9.56 -1.02
C ASN A 95 2.23 -8.17 -0.51
N THR A 96 2.31 -7.95 0.81
CA THR A 96 2.75 -6.65 1.36
C THR A 96 4.23 -6.41 1.05
N VAL A 97 5.07 -7.46 1.13
CA VAL A 97 6.48 -7.39 0.70
C VAL A 97 6.56 -7.00 -0.78
N GLU A 98 5.89 -7.75 -1.66
CA GLU A 98 5.89 -7.49 -3.11
C GLU A 98 5.44 -6.06 -3.45
N GLN A 99 4.32 -5.61 -2.86
CA GLN A 99 3.79 -4.27 -3.12
C GLN A 99 4.69 -3.17 -2.56
N THR A 100 5.36 -3.40 -1.43
CA THR A 100 6.30 -2.43 -0.83
C THR A 100 7.58 -2.31 -1.65
N VAL A 101 8.09 -3.44 -2.16
CA VAL A 101 9.26 -3.48 -3.04
C VAL A 101 9.01 -2.73 -4.36
N ILE A 102 7.77 -2.69 -4.84
CA ILE A 102 7.40 -1.86 -6.01
C ILE A 102 7.20 -0.40 -5.59
N PHE A 103 6.49 -0.15 -4.49
CA PHE A 103 6.09 1.18 -4.05
C PHE A 103 7.28 2.09 -3.71
N ILE A 104 8.25 1.60 -2.93
CA ILE A 104 9.36 2.43 -2.45
C ILE A 104 10.22 2.98 -3.61
N PRO A 105 10.71 2.16 -4.57
CA PRO A 105 11.46 2.67 -5.71
C PRO A 105 10.67 3.65 -6.57
N LEU A 106 9.37 3.42 -6.78
CA LEU A 106 8.53 4.32 -7.56
C LEU A 106 8.32 5.66 -6.84
N LEU A 107 8.12 5.65 -5.53
CA LEU A 107 8.00 6.86 -4.73
C LEU A 107 9.31 7.66 -4.72
N LEU A 108 10.46 6.99 -4.62
CA LEU A 108 11.78 7.63 -4.74
C LEU A 108 12.01 8.19 -6.15
N ALA A 109 11.61 7.47 -7.21
CA ALA A 109 11.68 8.01 -8.56
C ALA A 109 10.81 9.27 -8.71
N ALA A 110 9.63 9.29 -8.07
CA ALA A 110 8.74 10.44 -8.09
C ALA A 110 9.36 11.70 -7.46
N THR A 111 10.27 11.59 -6.47
CA THR A 111 10.93 12.77 -5.88
C THR A 111 11.78 13.55 -6.87
N MET A 112 12.22 12.90 -7.95
CA MET A 112 13.07 13.50 -8.98
C MET A 112 12.28 14.29 -10.02
N ILE A 113 10.98 14.03 -10.16
CA ILE A 113 10.15 14.53 -11.26
C ILE A 113 8.91 15.31 -10.81
N VAL A 114 8.57 15.23 -9.52
CA VAL A 114 7.47 16.00 -8.93
C VAL A 114 7.86 17.47 -8.90
N ARG A 115 6.92 18.36 -9.22
CA ARG A 115 7.15 19.81 -9.13
C ARG A 115 7.12 20.23 -7.66
N ALA A 116 7.71 21.38 -7.35
CA ALA A 116 7.76 21.89 -5.98
C ALA A 116 6.35 22.04 -5.37
N ASP A 117 5.39 22.56 -6.13
CA ASP A 117 3.98 22.73 -5.73
C ASP A 117 3.21 21.42 -5.58
N GLU A 118 3.78 20.29 -6.00
CA GLU A 118 3.16 18.96 -5.93
C GLU A 118 3.68 18.12 -4.75
N THR A 119 4.50 18.70 -3.86
CA THR A 119 5.19 17.97 -2.79
C THR A 119 4.24 17.27 -1.81
N ALA A 120 3.00 17.76 -1.63
CA ALA A 120 1.99 17.11 -0.79
C ALA A 120 1.71 15.66 -1.21
N TRP A 121 1.84 15.32 -2.50
CA TRP A 121 1.69 13.94 -2.99
C TRP A 121 2.73 12.98 -2.40
N LEU A 122 3.95 13.46 -2.14
CA LEU A 122 5.01 12.64 -1.51
C LEU A 122 4.65 12.24 -0.07
N VAL A 123 3.76 12.98 0.59
CA VAL A 123 3.23 12.67 1.91
C VAL A 123 1.96 11.82 1.81
N ALA A 124 1.04 12.19 0.92
CA ALA A 124 -0.25 11.53 0.77
C ALA A 124 -0.10 10.06 0.33
N LEU A 125 0.82 9.76 -0.58
CA LEU A 125 0.98 8.42 -1.17
C LEU A 125 1.42 7.35 -0.16
N PRO A 126 2.45 7.56 0.68
CA PRO A 126 2.80 6.61 1.75
C PRO A 126 1.65 6.33 2.73
N VAL A 127 0.90 7.37 3.11
CA VAL A 127 -0.24 7.25 4.02
C VAL A 127 -1.36 6.44 3.35
N ALA A 128 -1.75 6.80 2.13
CA ALA A 128 -2.76 6.08 1.36
C ALA A 128 -2.35 4.62 1.10
N PHE A 129 -1.07 4.37 0.83
CA PHE A 129 -0.54 3.02 0.64
C PHE A 129 -0.74 2.17 1.91
N VAL A 130 -0.35 2.67 3.08
CA VAL A 130 -0.56 1.95 4.35
C VAL A 130 -2.04 1.72 4.63
N LEU A 131 -2.91 2.72 4.40
CA LEU A 131 -4.36 2.56 4.55
C LEU A 131 -4.92 1.47 3.62
N ALA A 132 -4.46 1.42 2.37
CA ALA A 132 -4.82 0.36 1.44
C ALA A 132 -4.37 -1.02 1.93
N ARG A 133 -3.17 -1.11 2.53
CA ARG A 133 -2.68 -2.37 3.13
C ARG A 133 -3.48 -2.78 4.37
N CYS A 134 -3.88 -1.85 5.21
CA CYS A 134 -4.79 -2.11 6.34
C CYS A 134 -6.13 -2.67 5.83
N ALA A 135 -6.75 -2.00 4.86
CA ALA A 135 -8.01 -2.44 4.26
C ALA A 135 -7.88 -3.83 3.61
N PHE A 136 -6.75 -4.09 2.93
CA PHE A 136 -6.45 -5.38 2.34
C PHE A 136 -6.37 -6.48 3.41
N TRP A 137 -5.60 -6.25 4.48
CA TRP A 137 -5.42 -7.24 5.54
C TRP A 137 -6.73 -7.52 6.28
N ILE A 138 -7.40 -6.47 6.76
CA ILE A 138 -8.67 -6.59 7.50
C ILE A 138 -9.72 -7.27 6.62
N GLY A 139 -9.87 -6.82 5.36
CA GLY A 139 -10.81 -7.41 4.42
C GLY A 139 -10.53 -8.89 4.14
N TYR A 140 -9.26 -9.29 4.04
CA TYR A 140 -8.89 -10.68 3.80
C TYR A 140 -9.19 -11.59 5.01
N ARG A 141 -9.12 -11.05 6.23
CA ARG A 141 -9.49 -11.78 7.44
C ARG A 141 -10.99 -12.02 7.54
N VAL A 142 -11.82 -11.15 6.94
CA VAL A 142 -13.28 -11.31 6.90
C VAL A 142 -13.70 -12.31 5.85
N SER A 143 -13.17 -12.21 4.62
CA SER A 143 -13.45 -13.19 3.56
C SER A 143 -12.37 -13.17 2.46
N PRO A 144 -12.23 -14.25 1.66
CA PRO A 144 -11.28 -14.27 0.55
C PRO A 144 -11.48 -13.14 -0.46
N MET A 145 -12.74 -12.75 -0.72
CA MET A 145 -13.09 -11.66 -1.64
C MET A 145 -13.00 -10.28 -0.98
N GLY A 146 -13.13 -10.21 0.35
CA GLY A 146 -13.06 -8.97 1.14
C GLY A 146 -11.72 -8.23 1.02
N ARG A 147 -10.65 -8.90 0.57
CA ARG A 147 -9.34 -8.29 0.28
C ARG A 147 -9.34 -7.36 -0.93
N ALA A 148 -10.31 -7.51 -1.83
CA ALA A 148 -10.32 -6.88 -3.15
C ALA A 148 -10.24 -5.33 -3.13
N PRO A 149 -10.91 -4.59 -2.22
CA PRO A 149 -10.83 -3.13 -2.19
C PRO A 149 -9.42 -2.63 -1.87
N GLY A 150 -8.80 -3.13 -0.80
CA GLY A 150 -7.45 -2.75 -0.42
C GLY A 150 -6.38 -3.20 -1.43
N MET A 151 -6.58 -4.37 -2.05
CA MET A 151 -5.71 -4.84 -3.14
C MET A 151 -5.79 -3.89 -4.35
N ALA A 152 -7.00 -3.51 -4.76
CA ALA A 152 -7.21 -2.60 -5.88
C ALA A 152 -6.63 -1.21 -5.60
N ALA A 153 -6.85 -0.66 -4.40
CA ALA A 153 -6.27 0.61 -4.00
C ALA A 153 -4.73 0.58 -4.06
N GLY A 154 -4.09 -0.44 -3.47
CA GLY A 154 -2.63 -0.58 -3.54
C GLY A 154 -2.11 -0.73 -4.98
N PHE A 155 -2.81 -1.51 -5.80
CA PHE A 155 -2.49 -1.65 -7.23
C PHE A 155 -2.58 -0.32 -7.98
N PHE A 156 -3.64 0.45 -7.79
CA PHE A 156 -3.82 1.74 -8.47
C PHE A 156 -2.82 2.80 -7.99
N ILE A 157 -2.39 2.77 -6.73
CA ILE A 157 -1.28 3.62 -6.26
C ILE A 157 0.00 3.32 -7.05
N ASN A 158 0.40 2.04 -7.10
CA ASN A 158 1.62 1.64 -7.80
C ASN A 158 1.53 1.89 -9.31
N LEU A 159 0.39 1.58 -9.92
CA LEU A 159 0.16 1.83 -11.35
C LEU A 159 0.16 3.33 -11.68
N GLY A 160 -0.50 4.14 -10.84
CA GLY A 160 -0.53 5.59 -10.99
C GLY A 160 0.85 6.22 -10.85
N LEU A 161 1.63 5.80 -9.83
CA LEU A 161 3.02 6.23 -9.66
C LEU A 161 3.90 5.83 -10.85
N LEU A 162 3.81 4.57 -11.31
CA LEU A 162 4.57 4.11 -12.47
C LEU A 162 4.22 4.93 -13.72
N GLY A 163 2.93 5.11 -14.00
CA GLY A 163 2.48 5.91 -15.14
C GLY A 163 2.96 7.36 -15.04
N PHE A 164 2.85 7.98 -13.86
CA PHE A 164 3.34 9.33 -13.61
C PHE A 164 4.85 9.45 -13.86
N VAL A 165 5.64 8.49 -13.34
CA VAL A 165 7.08 8.44 -13.53
C VAL A 165 7.44 8.29 -15.00
N VAL A 166 6.83 7.35 -15.71
CA VAL A 166 7.09 7.13 -17.13
C VAL A 166 6.74 8.36 -17.96
N VAL A 167 5.57 8.96 -17.75
CA VAL A 167 5.12 10.12 -18.54
C VAL A 167 6.03 11.33 -18.34
N ARG A 168 6.44 11.63 -17.10
CA ARG A 168 7.30 12.78 -16.78
C ARG A 168 8.78 12.56 -17.11
N PHE A 169 9.22 11.31 -17.19
CA PHE A 169 10.62 10.99 -17.50
C PHE A 169 10.88 11.02 -19.01
N PHE A 170 9.89 10.64 -19.82
CA PHE A 170 10.03 10.56 -21.28
C PHE A 170 9.32 11.66 -22.06
N GLY A 171 8.42 12.41 -21.44
CA GLY A 171 7.72 13.57 -22.03
C GLY A 171 8.27 14.88 -21.52
#